data_AF-A0A4Q0XJ96-F1
#
_entry.id   AF-A0A4Q0XJ96-F1
#
_cell.length_a   1.000
_cell.length_b   1.000
_cell.length_c   1.000
_cell.angle_alpha   90.00
_cell.angle_beta   90.00
_cell.angle_gamma   90.00
#
_symmetry.space_group_name_H-M   'P 1'
#
loop_
_entity.id
_entity.type
_entity.pdbx_description
1 polymer ?
#
loop_
_entity_poly.entity_id
_entity_poly.type
_entity_poly.pdbx_seq_one_letter_code
_entity_poly.pdbx_strand_id
1 'polypeptide(L)'
;MSHFHKILFFLGLIILASVSANAQTLTFEKANDNYSENFDVPVNIDSISFNRFQIKLSTSDPTLIINQVILNKKFSRGTLQFNSSGSTYTIDYSTENPITITKKEKIFDLKLNTTNRFSDENLIVLNESSFYNQSNLISVTHHIKPSTVNQFVFFKNDAIVFGLLMLSLGFVFYTESKKEGFWPKFYKYIPGLLMCYMIPAIFNSLGLISADVSQTYYIASRYLLPASLVLLTISIDLKAVFNLGWKALVMFFTGTIGIIIGGPIAILIISTFSPETVGGAGFDAVWRGLATLAGSWIGGGANQAAMLEIYGFNQELYGGMVLVDIVVANIWMAVLLLGIGKREKIDKWLKADNTAINALQEKVQTFSEKTIRIPSLTDFLMILAFAFVAVGIAHYGADVISTYLSNNFVAVSDPRSALSSFGSQFFWLISIATLIGILLSFTKAKNYEGAGASKIGSVFIYILVATIGMKMDLGKIFENPGLILIGLVWMTIHAAFLILIAKLIKAPYFFLAVGSQANVGGAASAPVVAAAFHPSLATVGALLAVFGYVVGTYGALLCAELMRIVSVG
;
A
#
# COMPACT_ATOMS: atom_id res chain seq x y z
N MET A 1 28.02 55.22 -2.96
CA MET A 1 27.42 54.34 -4.00
C MET A 1 28.02 52.94 -3.84
N SER A 2 27.73 52.27 -2.73
CA SER A 2 26.57 51.39 -2.49
C SER A 2 26.79 49.97 -3.03
N HIS A 3 27.21 49.09 -2.12
CA HIS A 3 27.18 47.62 -2.22
C HIS A 3 25.82 47.07 -2.72
N PHE A 4 24.75 47.87 -2.61
CA PHE A 4 23.42 47.58 -3.12
C PHE A 4 23.39 47.40 -4.65
N HIS A 5 24.22 48.14 -5.42
CA HIS A 5 24.23 47.98 -6.88
C HIS A 5 24.93 46.69 -7.34
N LYS A 6 25.93 46.21 -6.59
CA LYS A 6 26.57 44.91 -6.88
C LYS A 6 25.66 43.74 -6.51
N ILE A 7 24.86 43.87 -5.46
CA ILE A 7 23.83 42.89 -5.09
C ILE A 7 22.67 42.90 -6.10
N LEU A 8 22.24 44.07 -6.59
CA LEU A 8 21.20 44.17 -7.61
C LEU A 8 21.65 43.64 -8.98
N PHE A 9 22.94 43.78 -9.33
CA PHE A 9 23.50 43.22 -10.57
C PHE A 9 23.68 41.70 -10.49
N PHE A 10 24.00 41.16 -9.30
CA PHE A 10 24.06 39.71 -9.07
C PHE A 10 22.66 39.07 -8.96
N LEU A 11 21.67 39.74 -8.35
CA LEU A 11 20.27 39.33 -8.41
C LEU A 11 19.70 39.47 -9.82
N GLY A 12 20.12 40.48 -10.59
CA GLY A 12 19.74 40.67 -11.99
C GLY A 12 20.23 39.55 -12.91
N LEU A 13 21.43 39.00 -12.67
CA LEU A 13 21.93 37.84 -13.41
C LEU A 13 21.30 36.50 -12.98
N ILE A 14 20.89 36.36 -11.72
CA ILE A 14 20.20 35.14 -11.23
C ILE A 14 18.73 35.11 -11.70
N ILE A 15 18.12 36.26 -11.95
CA ILE A 15 16.74 36.35 -12.49
C ILE A 15 16.70 36.16 -14.03
N LEU A 16 17.85 36.14 -14.71
CA LEU A 16 17.96 35.87 -16.16
C LEU A 16 18.35 34.42 -16.50
N ALA A 17 18.41 33.52 -15.53
CA ALA A 17 18.75 32.11 -15.72
C ALA A 17 17.73 31.13 -15.09
N SER A 18 16.44 31.45 -15.14
CA SER A 18 15.38 30.48 -14.82
C SER A 18 14.07 30.75 -15.58
N VAL A 19 14.16 31.06 -16.87
CA VAL A 19 13.11 30.62 -17.79
C VAL A 19 13.53 29.22 -18.20
N SER A 20 13.21 28.22 -17.39
CA SER A 20 13.10 26.87 -17.90
C SER A 20 12.01 26.95 -18.97
N ALA A 21 12.40 27.04 -20.24
CA ALA A 21 11.50 26.69 -21.31
C ALA A 21 10.94 25.32 -20.93
N ASN A 22 9.64 25.22 -20.66
CA ASN A 22 9.01 23.92 -20.46
C ASN A 22 9.36 23.09 -21.70
N ALA A 23 10.26 22.12 -21.55
CA ALA A 23 10.69 21.30 -22.66
C ALA A 23 9.45 20.56 -23.18
N GLN A 24 9.15 20.73 -24.46
CA GLN A 24 8.02 20.07 -25.10
C GLN A 24 8.43 18.61 -25.29
N THR A 25 8.10 17.76 -24.30
CA THR A 25 8.61 16.39 -24.26
C THR A 25 7.54 15.38 -24.65
N LEU A 26 7.82 14.57 -25.67
CA LEU A 26 7.06 13.39 -26.06
C LEU A 26 7.46 12.23 -25.15
N THR A 27 6.54 11.80 -24.29
CA THR A 27 6.78 10.71 -23.33
C THR A 27 6.04 9.45 -23.74
N PHE A 28 6.76 8.36 -23.97
CA PHE A 28 6.21 7.01 -24.06
C PHE A 28 6.16 6.45 -22.63
N GLU A 29 4.96 6.28 -22.10
CA GLU A 29 4.74 5.82 -20.74
C GLU A 29 5.03 4.32 -20.57
N LYS A 30 4.98 3.84 -19.32
CA LYS A 30 5.05 2.40 -19.07
C LYS A 30 3.86 1.68 -19.68
N ALA A 31 4.05 0.42 -20.04
CA ALA A 31 2.94 -0.46 -20.39
C ALA A 31 1.87 -0.45 -19.30
N ASN A 32 0.61 -0.46 -19.70
CA ASN A 32 -0.53 -0.38 -18.77
C ASN A 32 -0.89 -1.72 -18.10
N ASP A 33 -0.41 -2.84 -18.64
CA ASP A 33 -0.64 -4.19 -18.11
C ASP A 33 0.64 -5.01 -18.19
N ASN A 34 1.15 -5.38 -17.03
CA ASN A 34 2.41 -6.12 -16.90
C ASN A 34 2.22 -7.63 -17.12
N TYR A 35 1.00 -8.15 -17.10
CA TYR A 35 0.69 -9.59 -17.08
C TYR A 35 0.00 -10.08 -18.36
N SER A 36 -0.15 -9.21 -19.36
CA SER A 36 -0.79 -9.53 -20.63
C SER A 36 0.23 -9.58 -21.76
N GLU A 37 -0.02 -10.48 -22.71
CA GLU A 37 0.66 -10.49 -24.01
C GLU A 37 0.23 -9.29 -24.86
N ASN A 38 -0.96 -8.73 -24.60
CA ASN A 38 -1.50 -7.54 -25.25
C ASN A 38 -1.59 -6.39 -24.25
N PHE A 39 -0.90 -5.31 -24.52
CA PHE A 39 -0.84 -4.16 -23.61
C PHE A 39 -0.75 -2.86 -24.41
N ASP A 40 -0.95 -1.76 -23.70
CA ASP A 40 -0.89 -0.43 -24.30
C ASP A 40 0.30 0.32 -23.73
N VAL A 41 0.97 1.07 -24.60
CA VAL A 41 1.91 2.11 -24.18
C VAL A 41 1.27 3.47 -24.48
N PRO A 42 0.79 4.18 -23.45
CA PRO A 42 0.28 5.54 -23.59
C PRO A 42 1.40 6.49 -24.04
N VAL A 43 1.10 7.37 -24.98
CA VAL A 43 2.03 8.41 -25.43
C VAL A 43 1.46 9.78 -25.09
N ASN A 44 2.24 10.54 -24.33
CA ASN A 44 1.88 11.86 -23.83
C ASN A 44 2.78 12.92 -24.46
N ILE A 45 2.27 14.14 -24.56
CA ILE A 45 3.06 15.32 -24.93
C ILE A 45 2.82 16.40 -23.89
N ASP A 46 3.88 17.10 -23.50
CA ASP A 46 3.78 18.30 -22.68
C ASP A 46 3.15 19.47 -23.46
N SER A 47 3.19 20.69 -22.92
CA SER A 47 2.55 21.84 -23.56
C SER A 47 3.14 22.13 -24.95
N ILE A 48 2.32 22.03 -26.00
CA ILE A 48 2.70 22.24 -27.41
C ILE A 48 1.51 22.78 -28.20
N SER A 49 1.75 23.50 -29.28
CA SER A 49 0.73 23.83 -30.29
C SER A 49 1.14 23.25 -31.63
N PHE A 50 0.33 22.38 -32.24
CA PHE A 50 0.66 21.71 -33.51
C PHE A 50 -0.59 21.45 -34.35
N ASN A 51 -0.43 21.33 -35.66
CA ASN A 51 -1.48 20.85 -36.58
C ASN A 51 -1.07 19.56 -37.31
N ARG A 52 0.21 19.18 -37.27
CA ARG A 52 0.70 17.93 -37.83
C ARG A 52 1.83 17.33 -36.99
N PHE A 53 1.88 16.00 -36.90
CA PHE A 53 3.08 15.30 -36.45
C PHE A 53 3.34 14.06 -37.30
N GLN A 54 4.61 13.66 -37.34
CA GLN A 54 5.07 12.40 -37.90
C GLN A 54 6.02 11.75 -36.90
N ILE A 55 5.75 10.49 -36.55
CA ILE A 55 6.54 9.73 -35.59
C ILE A 55 6.90 8.39 -36.23
N LYS A 56 8.19 8.07 -36.26
CA LYS A 56 8.70 6.76 -36.70
C LYS A 56 9.29 6.01 -35.52
N LEU A 57 8.86 4.76 -35.36
CA LEU A 57 9.21 3.91 -34.23
C LEU A 57 9.73 2.57 -34.74
N SER A 58 10.56 1.94 -33.93
CA SER A 58 10.86 0.52 -33.99
C SER A 58 10.60 -0.11 -32.62
N THR A 59 10.56 -1.43 -32.55
CA THR A 59 10.52 -2.15 -31.29
C THR A 59 11.90 -2.67 -30.94
N SER A 60 12.18 -2.79 -29.63
CA SER A 60 13.49 -3.26 -29.15
C SER A 60 13.73 -4.74 -29.44
N ASP A 61 12.66 -5.51 -29.61
CA ASP A 61 12.68 -6.94 -29.93
C ASP A 61 11.68 -7.23 -31.07
N PRO A 62 12.03 -8.10 -32.04
CA PRO A 62 11.16 -8.45 -33.16
C PRO A 62 9.81 -9.08 -32.78
N THR A 63 9.70 -9.67 -31.59
CA THR A 63 8.45 -10.25 -31.07
C THR A 63 7.47 -9.19 -30.56
N LEU A 64 7.93 -7.96 -30.32
CA LEU A 64 7.08 -6.83 -29.97
C LEU A 64 6.49 -6.26 -31.26
N ILE A 65 5.17 -6.38 -31.40
CA ILE A 65 4.43 -5.92 -32.58
C ILE A 65 3.49 -4.79 -32.17
N ILE A 66 3.61 -3.62 -32.81
CA ILE A 66 2.62 -2.55 -32.67
C ILE A 66 1.45 -2.84 -33.62
N ASN A 67 0.34 -3.33 -33.06
CA ASN A 67 -0.84 -3.72 -33.83
C ASN A 67 -1.67 -2.52 -34.29
N GLN A 68 -1.81 -1.51 -33.44
CA GLN A 68 -2.62 -0.33 -33.76
C GLN A 68 -2.20 0.89 -32.94
N VAL A 69 -2.66 2.06 -33.39
CA VAL A 69 -2.55 3.32 -32.65
C VAL A 69 -3.96 3.86 -32.39
N ILE A 70 -4.33 4.03 -31.12
CA ILE A 70 -5.62 4.63 -30.74
C ILE A 70 -5.41 6.11 -30.43
N LEU A 71 -5.95 6.99 -31.27
CA LEU A 71 -5.92 8.42 -31.02
C LEU A 71 -6.83 8.81 -29.84
N ASN A 72 -6.37 9.73 -28.98
CA ASN A 72 -7.21 10.29 -27.92
C ASN A 72 -8.38 11.07 -28.55
N LYS A 73 -9.59 10.89 -27.98
CA LYS A 73 -10.84 11.51 -28.44
C LYS A 73 -10.74 13.03 -28.67
N LYS A 74 -9.91 13.75 -27.91
CA LYS A 74 -9.67 15.20 -28.09
C LYS A 74 -9.11 15.56 -29.47
N PHE A 75 -8.40 14.63 -30.12
CA PHE A 75 -7.76 14.83 -31.42
C PHE A 75 -8.54 14.20 -32.58
N SER A 76 -9.73 13.65 -32.31
CA SER A 76 -10.57 12.92 -33.27
C SER A 76 -11.00 13.72 -34.52
N ARG A 77 -10.85 15.05 -34.51
CA ARG A 77 -11.13 15.91 -35.66
C ARG A 77 -10.02 15.94 -36.73
N GLY A 78 -8.87 15.34 -36.44
CA GLY A 78 -7.78 15.19 -37.42
C GLY A 78 -7.76 13.80 -38.04
N THR A 79 -6.94 13.64 -39.07
CA THR A 79 -6.71 12.37 -39.77
C THR A 79 -5.45 11.71 -39.22
N LEU A 80 -5.57 10.44 -38.78
CA LEU A 80 -4.45 9.60 -38.37
C LEU A 80 -4.22 8.51 -39.41
N GLN A 81 -2.97 8.33 -39.84
CA GLN A 81 -2.52 7.20 -40.65
C GLN A 81 -1.45 6.43 -39.89
N PHE A 82 -1.59 5.10 -39.86
CA PHE A 82 -0.64 4.20 -39.24
C PHE A 82 -0.21 3.14 -40.25
N ASN A 83 1.09 3.08 -40.52
CA ASN A 83 1.69 2.17 -41.49
C ASN A 83 2.81 1.36 -40.83
N SER A 84 2.96 0.10 -41.20
CA SER A 84 4.07 -0.76 -40.80
C SER A 84 4.86 -1.23 -42.03
N SER A 85 6.18 -1.15 -41.94
CA SER A 85 7.11 -1.63 -42.98
C SER A 85 8.28 -2.34 -42.30
N GLY A 86 8.27 -3.68 -42.33
CA GLY A 86 9.22 -4.49 -41.56
C GLY A 86 9.09 -4.22 -40.05
N SER A 87 10.20 -3.88 -39.40
CA SER A 87 10.27 -3.51 -37.98
C SER A 87 10.10 -2.01 -37.71
N THR A 88 9.72 -1.23 -38.73
CA THR A 88 9.50 0.22 -38.61
C THR A 88 8.02 0.55 -38.73
N TYR A 89 7.53 1.36 -37.80
CA TYR A 89 6.16 1.83 -37.71
C TYR A 89 6.14 3.34 -37.92
N THR A 90 5.25 3.82 -38.79
CA THR A 90 5.09 5.26 -39.06
C THR A 90 3.68 5.69 -38.66
N ILE A 91 3.62 6.76 -37.87
CA ILE A 91 2.39 7.38 -37.37
C ILE A 91 2.35 8.81 -37.90
N ASP A 92 1.37 9.10 -38.74
CA ASP A 92 1.16 10.42 -39.33
C ASP A 92 -0.18 10.97 -38.87
N TYR A 93 -0.18 12.19 -38.32
CA TYR A 93 -1.40 12.89 -37.94
C TYR A 93 -1.43 14.29 -38.52
N SER A 94 -2.59 14.71 -39.01
CA SER A 94 -2.81 16.08 -39.49
C SER A 94 -4.23 16.58 -39.22
N THR A 95 -4.35 17.87 -38.94
CA THR A 95 -5.64 18.57 -38.80
C THR A 95 -5.54 19.97 -39.43
N GLU A 96 -6.68 20.55 -39.81
CA GLU A 96 -6.74 21.86 -40.46
C GLU A 96 -6.34 23.00 -39.52
N ASN A 97 -6.76 22.93 -38.25
CA ASN A 97 -6.54 23.98 -37.26
C ASN A 97 -5.54 23.53 -36.18
N PRO A 98 -4.55 24.36 -35.79
CA PRO A 98 -3.63 24.02 -34.72
C PRO A 98 -4.34 23.70 -33.39
N ILE A 99 -3.94 22.59 -32.79
CA ILE A 99 -4.39 22.16 -31.47
C ILE A 99 -3.36 22.64 -30.45
N THR A 100 -3.82 23.36 -29.43
CA THR A 100 -2.96 23.85 -28.35
C THR A 100 -3.19 23.06 -27.07
N ILE A 101 -2.12 22.45 -26.58
CA ILE A 101 -2.05 21.68 -25.34
C ILE A 101 -1.34 22.56 -24.30
N THR A 102 -1.99 22.80 -23.17
CA THR A 102 -1.48 23.70 -22.11
C THR A 102 -0.85 22.97 -20.93
N LYS A 103 -1.05 21.66 -20.83
CA LYS A 103 -0.48 20.76 -19.81
C LYS A 103 -0.31 19.37 -20.41
N LYS A 104 0.52 18.52 -19.80
CA LYS A 104 0.75 17.14 -20.24
C LYS A 104 -0.57 16.43 -20.56
N GLU A 105 -0.68 15.95 -21.80
CA GLU A 105 -1.90 15.35 -22.33
C GLU A 105 -1.57 14.12 -23.16
N LYS A 106 -2.41 13.08 -23.05
CA LYS A 106 -2.27 11.87 -23.85
C LYS A 106 -2.70 12.13 -25.29
N ILE A 107 -1.82 11.87 -26.25
CA ILE A 107 -2.12 12.03 -27.68
C ILE A 107 -2.69 10.74 -28.27
N PHE A 108 -2.08 9.60 -27.98
CA PHE A 108 -2.53 8.29 -28.44
C PHE A 108 -2.03 7.15 -27.54
N ASP A 109 -2.61 5.96 -27.69
CA ASP A 109 -2.12 4.71 -27.13
C ASP A 109 -1.55 3.82 -28.25
N LEU A 110 -0.34 3.29 -28.07
CA LEU A 110 0.18 2.22 -28.91
C LEU A 110 -0.33 0.89 -28.36
N LYS A 111 -0.98 0.07 -29.19
CA LYS A 111 -1.34 -1.30 -28.83
C LYS A 111 -0.23 -2.23 -29.25
N LEU A 112 0.45 -2.84 -28.29
CA LEU A 112 1.51 -3.79 -28.52
C LEU A 112 1.05 -5.21 -28.20
N ASN A 113 1.62 -6.18 -28.91
CA ASN A 113 1.56 -7.59 -28.54
C ASN A 113 2.96 -8.20 -28.52
N THR A 114 3.21 -9.14 -27.61
CA THR A 114 4.40 -10.00 -27.64
C THR A 114 4.13 -11.34 -26.94
N THR A 115 4.84 -12.37 -27.38
CA THR A 115 4.92 -13.67 -26.71
C THR A 115 6.16 -13.79 -25.81
N ASN A 116 7.11 -12.85 -25.91
CA ASN A 116 8.33 -12.83 -25.11
C ASN A 116 8.11 -12.01 -23.82
N ARG A 117 9.03 -12.11 -22.86
CA ARG A 117 8.91 -11.42 -21.56
C ARG A 117 9.98 -10.34 -21.44
N PHE A 118 9.58 -9.19 -20.92
CA PHE A 118 10.47 -8.05 -20.74
C PHE A 118 10.31 -7.49 -19.32
N SER A 119 11.42 -7.11 -18.69
CA SER A 119 11.43 -6.58 -17.33
C SER A 119 12.28 -5.32 -17.27
N ASP A 120 11.63 -4.19 -16.99
CA ASP A 120 12.22 -2.84 -16.99
C ASP A 120 13.08 -2.55 -18.23
N GLU A 121 12.55 -2.90 -19.40
CA GLU A 121 13.20 -2.64 -20.69
C GLU A 121 12.44 -1.58 -21.51
N ASN A 122 13.19 -0.79 -22.28
CA ASN A 122 12.60 0.10 -23.28
C ASN A 122 12.06 -0.73 -24.44
N LEU A 123 10.74 -0.95 -24.46
CA LEU A 123 10.07 -1.77 -25.49
C LEU A 123 10.03 -1.11 -26.87
N ILE A 124 10.12 0.22 -26.88
CA ILE A 124 10.00 1.06 -28.07
C ILE A 124 11.32 1.80 -28.26
N VAL A 125 11.73 1.89 -29.51
CA VAL A 125 12.83 2.73 -29.98
C VAL A 125 12.21 3.84 -30.82
N LEU A 126 12.48 5.09 -30.46
CA LEU A 126 12.07 6.24 -31.26
C LEU A 126 13.14 6.53 -32.30
N ASN A 127 12.78 6.40 -33.58
CA ASN A 127 13.71 6.61 -34.68
C ASN A 127 13.65 8.07 -35.15
N GLU A 128 12.45 8.65 -35.22
CA GLU A 128 12.23 10.04 -35.65
C GLU A 128 10.94 10.59 -35.02
N SER A 129 10.95 11.85 -34.58
CA SER A 129 9.73 12.58 -34.20
C SER A 129 9.78 14.01 -34.71
N SER A 130 8.82 14.38 -35.56
CA SER A 130 8.68 15.72 -36.13
C SER A 130 7.29 16.28 -35.85
N PHE A 131 7.23 17.44 -35.20
CA PHE A 131 5.98 18.17 -34.94
C PHE A 131 5.98 19.47 -35.73
N TYR A 132 4.83 19.85 -36.26
CA TYR A 132 4.66 21.05 -37.06
C TYR A 132 3.50 21.89 -36.55
N ASN A 133 3.72 23.20 -36.51
CA ASN A 133 2.66 24.18 -36.40
C ASN A 133 2.64 25.02 -37.67
N GLN A 134 1.60 24.81 -38.47
CA GLN A 134 1.49 25.28 -39.83
C GLN A 134 2.66 24.76 -40.67
N SER A 135 3.64 25.61 -41.00
CA SER A 135 4.84 25.24 -41.77
C SER A 135 6.11 25.17 -40.91
N ASN A 136 6.03 25.54 -39.63
CA ASN A 136 7.19 25.62 -38.75
C ASN A 136 7.40 24.29 -38.03
N LEU A 137 8.62 23.75 -38.12
CA LEU A 137 9.05 22.59 -37.35
C LEU A 137 9.23 22.99 -35.88
N ILE A 138 8.72 22.15 -34.98
CA ILE A 138 8.82 22.30 -33.54
C ILE A 138 9.77 21.25 -33.00
N SER A 139 10.78 21.69 -32.24
CA SER A 139 11.67 20.80 -31.52
C SER A 139 10.95 20.16 -30.34
N VAL A 140 10.87 18.84 -30.35
CA VAL A 140 10.27 18.02 -29.30
C VAL A 140 11.33 17.07 -28.78
N THR A 141 11.62 17.15 -27.48
CA THR A 141 12.43 16.16 -26.78
C THR A 141 11.63 14.89 -26.58
N HIS A 142 12.28 13.75 -26.34
CA HIS A 142 11.57 12.51 -26.09
C HIS A 142 12.09 11.79 -24.86
N HIS A 143 11.20 11.04 -24.24
CA HIS A 143 11.49 10.17 -23.11
C HIS A 143 10.73 8.86 -23.28
N ILE A 144 11.42 7.73 -23.19
CA ILE A 144 10.81 6.40 -23.28
C ILE A 144 11.01 5.72 -21.94
N LYS A 145 9.89 5.35 -21.29
CA LYS A 145 9.95 4.69 -20.00
C LYS A 145 10.16 3.17 -20.17
N PRO A 146 11.09 2.58 -19.40
CA PRO A 146 11.22 1.14 -19.36
C PRO A 146 9.96 0.51 -18.78
N SER A 147 9.55 -0.61 -19.36
CA SER A 147 8.31 -1.31 -19.03
C SER A 147 8.60 -2.78 -18.72
N THR A 148 7.76 -3.33 -17.85
CA THR A 148 7.74 -4.74 -17.52
C THR A 148 6.45 -5.34 -18.05
N VAL A 149 6.52 -6.32 -18.95
CA VAL A 149 5.35 -6.89 -19.65
C VAL A 149 5.45 -8.38 -19.80
N ASN A 150 4.28 -9.01 -19.98
CA ASN A 150 4.13 -10.46 -20.10
C ASN A 150 4.77 -11.24 -18.92
N GLN A 151 4.68 -10.70 -17.71
CA GLN A 151 5.10 -11.40 -16.50
C GLN A 151 4.32 -12.70 -16.34
N PHE A 152 5.04 -13.74 -15.90
CA PHE A 152 4.46 -15.06 -15.73
C PHE A 152 3.56 -15.11 -14.50
N VAL A 153 2.25 -15.26 -14.75
CA VAL A 153 1.27 -15.65 -13.74
C VAL A 153 0.47 -16.82 -14.28
N PHE A 154 0.62 -17.98 -13.65
CA PHE A 154 0.00 -19.21 -14.13
C PHE A 154 -1.52 -19.19 -13.94
N PHE A 155 -2.01 -18.79 -12.77
CA PHE A 155 -3.43 -18.69 -12.46
C PHE A 155 -3.88 -17.24 -12.29
N LYS A 156 -4.67 -16.77 -13.26
CA LYS A 156 -5.28 -15.42 -13.25
C LYS A 156 -6.73 -15.41 -12.75
N ASN A 157 -7.41 -16.55 -12.79
CA ASN A 157 -8.82 -16.65 -12.40
C ASN A 157 -8.95 -16.60 -10.87
N ASP A 158 -9.76 -15.66 -10.36
CA ASP A 158 -9.96 -15.45 -8.93
C ASP A 158 -10.46 -16.68 -8.18
N ALA A 159 -11.30 -17.53 -8.79
CA ALA A 159 -11.79 -18.74 -8.15
C ALA A 159 -10.68 -19.77 -7.95
N ILE A 160 -9.77 -19.90 -8.93
CA ILE A 160 -8.59 -20.78 -8.81
C ILE A 160 -7.64 -20.25 -7.75
N VAL A 161 -7.34 -18.94 -7.79
CA VAL A 161 -6.49 -18.28 -6.78
C VAL A 161 -7.06 -18.48 -5.39
N PHE A 162 -8.36 -18.22 -5.20
CA PHE A 162 -9.03 -18.44 -3.93
C PHE A 162 -8.99 -19.91 -3.48
N GLY A 163 -9.17 -20.85 -4.41
CA GLY A 163 -9.01 -22.29 -4.14
C GLY A 163 -7.62 -22.64 -3.60
N LEU A 164 -6.55 -22.07 -4.17
CA LEU A 164 -5.18 -22.25 -3.70
C LEU A 164 -4.94 -21.61 -2.32
N LEU A 165 -5.52 -20.44 -2.06
CA LEU A 165 -5.45 -19.81 -0.74
C LEU A 165 -6.16 -20.65 0.32
N MET A 166 -7.34 -21.19 0.00
CA MET A 166 -8.07 -22.07 0.91
C MET A 166 -7.37 -23.42 1.11
N LEU A 167 -6.73 -23.95 0.06
CA LEU A 167 -5.87 -25.13 0.15
C LEU A 167 -4.69 -24.88 1.09
N SER A 168 -4.03 -23.72 0.97
CA SER A 168 -2.94 -23.31 1.86
C SER A 168 -3.40 -23.25 3.32
N LEU A 169 -4.50 -22.54 3.60
CA LEU A 169 -5.06 -22.46 4.95
C LEU A 169 -5.43 -23.85 5.49
N GLY A 170 -6.15 -24.65 4.71
CA GLY A 170 -6.53 -26.01 5.09
C GLY A 170 -5.33 -26.89 5.37
N PHE A 171 -4.27 -26.82 4.55
CA PHE A 171 -3.02 -27.53 4.74
C PHE A 171 -2.33 -27.15 6.07
N VAL A 172 -2.23 -25.86 6.37
CA VAL A 172 -1.61 -25.37 7.60
C VAL A 172 -2.38 -25.86 8.82
N PHE A 173 -3.69 -25.65 8.88
CA PHE A 173 -4.49 -26.07 10.02
C PHE A 173 -4.54 -27.60 10.17
N TYR A 174 -4.60 -28.34 9.07
CA TYR A 174 -4.56 -29.79 9.10
C TYR A 174 -3.23 -30.31 9.67
N THR A 175 -2.11 -29.75 9.23
CA THR A 175 -0.78 -30.14 9.71
C THR A 175 -0.51 -29.67 11.14
N GLU A 176 -0.99 -28.48 11.52
CA GLU A 176 -0.89 -27.94 12.89
C GLU A 176 -1.70 -28.77 13.89
N SER A 177 -2.83 -29.35 13.45
CA SER A 177 -3.65 -30.23 14.31
C SER A 177 -3.02 -31.59 14.64
N LYS A 178 -1.95 -31.98 13.92
CA LYS A 178 -1.26 -33.26 14.17
C LYS A 178 -0.53 -33.19 15.51
N LYS A 179 -0.73 -34.21 16.35
CA LYS A 179 -0.12 -34.28 17.69
C LYS A 179 1.21 -35.04 17.74
N GLU A 180 1.53 -35.80 16.69
CA GLU A 180 2.70 -36.67 16.63
C GLU A 180 3.50 -36.45 15.33
N GLY A 181 4.77 -36.84 15.35
CA GLY A 181 5.67 -36.78 14.19
C GLY A 181 6.42 -35.45 14.04
N PHE A 182 6.62 -35.04 12.78
CA PHE A 182 7.40 -33.85 12.40
C PHE A 182 6.66 -32.53 12.70
N TRP A 183 5.36 -32.46 12.40
CA TRP A 183 4.58 -31.22 12.44
C TRP A 183 4.54 -30.52 13.81
N PRO A 184 4.33 -31.21 14.96
CA PRO A 184 4.42 -30.54 16.26
C PRO A 184 5.77 -29.87 16.52
N LYS A 185 6.87 -30.49 16.04
CA LYS A 185 8.23 -29.94 16.20
C LYS A 185 8.44 -28.74 15.30
N PHE A 186 7.87 -28.75 14.10
CA PHE A 186 7.91 -27.63 13.16
C PHE A 186 7.15 -26.42 13.72
N TYR A 187 5.88 -26.61 14.10
CA TYR A 187 5.01 -25.53 14.61
C TYR A 187 5.45 -24.97 15.98
N LYS A 188 6.29 -25.71 16.71
CA LYS A 188 6.98 -25.19 17.91
C LYS A 188 7.90 -23.99 17.59
N TYR A 189 8.47 -23.94 16.39
CA TYR A 189 9.39 -22.87 15.98
C TYR A 189 8.75 -21.87 15.02
N ILE A 190 7.88 -22.34 14.13
CA ILE A 190 7.23 -21.53 13.10
C ILE A 190 5.72 -21.55 13.35
N PRO A 191 5.09 -20.47 13.85
CA PRO A 191 3.68 -20.45 14.17
C PRO A 191 2.79 -20.73 12.95
N GLY A 192 1.65 -21.41 13.14
CA GLY A 192 0.70 -21.72 12.05
C GLY A 192 0.25 -20.46 11.29
N LEU A 193 -0.07 -19.38 12.00
CA LEU A 193 -0.47 -18.12 11.37
C LEU A 193 0.61 -17.53 10.45
N LEU A 194 1.90 -17.71 10.78
CA LEU A 194 2.98 -17.29 9.90
C LEU A 194 3.02 -18.15 8.63
N MET A 195 2.71 -19.44 8.70
CA MET A 195 2.61 -20.30 7.52
C MET A 195 1.42 -19.92 6.63
N CYS A 196 0.27 -19.57 7.22
CA CYS A 196 -0.89 -19.06 6.48
C CYS A 196 -0.53 -17.80 5.66
N TYR A 197 0.45 -17.04 6.13
CA TYR A 197 0.98 -15.87 5.46
C TYR A 197 2.10 -16.21 4.44
N MET A 198 3.03 -17.09 4.79
CA MET A 198 4.22 -17.38 3.99
C MET A 198 3.95 -18.28 2.78
N ILE A 199 3.03 -19.23 2.85
CA ILE A 199 2.74 -20.13 1.72
C ILE A 199 2.17 -19.35 0.52
N PRO A 200 1.17 -18.45 0.67
CA PRO A 200 0.73 -17.60 -0.43
C PRO A 200 1.83 -16.70 -0.99
N ALA A 201 2.76 -16.21 -0.16
CA ALA A 201 3.91 -15.43 -0.62
C ALA A 201 4.84 -16.27 -1.51
N ILE A 202 5.05 -17.55 -1.16
CA ILE A 202 5.80 -18.49 -2.01
C ILE A 202 5.05 -18.70 -3.33
N PHE A 203 3.72 -18.91 -3.31
CA PHE A 203 2.94 -19.04 -4.55
C PHE A 203 3.04 -17.81 -5.44
N ASN A 204 3.00 -16.61 -4.86
CA ASN A 204 3.18 -15.36 -5.58
C ASN A 204 4.59 -15.24 -6.17
N SER A 205 5.62 -15.50 -5.37
CA SER A 205 7.04 -15.41 -5.80
C SER A 205 7.41 -16.44 -6.88
N LEU A 206 6.72 -17.58 -6.93
CA LEU A 206 6.89 -18.59 -7.99
C LEU A 206 6.08 -18.27 -9.26
N GLY A 207 5.32 -17.18 -9.28
CA GLY A 207 4.43 -16.81 -10.38
C GLY A 207 3.22 -17.74 -10.53
N LEU A 208 2.83 -18.50 -9.50
CA LEU A 208 1.62 -19.33 -9.55
C LEU A 208 0.35 -18.48 -9.47
N ILE A 209 0.37 -17.46 -8.62
CA ILE A 209 -0.71 -16.48 -8.41
C ILE A 209 -0.12 -15.08 -8.36
N SER A 210 -0.95 -14.03 -8.47
CA SER A 210 -0.49 -12.65 -8.27
C SER A 210 -1.56 -11.80 -7.56
N ALA A 211 -1.12 -11.02 -6.57
CA ALA A 211 -1.97 -10.04 -5.91
C ALA A 211 -2.35 -8.85 -6.81
N ASP A 212 -1.57 -8.60 -7.85
CA ASP A 212 -1.81 -7.49 -8.79
C ASP A 212 -2.88 -7.87 -9.83
N VAL A 213 -3.03 -9.17 -10.12
CA VAL A 213 -4.04 -9.70 -11.05
C VAL A 213 -5.34 -10.08 -10.32
N SER A 214 -5.24 -10.68 -9.13
CA SER A 214 -6.39 -11.21 -8.41
C SER A 214 -7.13 -10.17 -7.56
N GLN A 215 -8.47 -10.20 -7.57
CA GLN A 215 -9.32 -9.37 -6.70
C GLN A 215 -9.56 -9.98 -5.31
N THR A 216 -8.93 -11.12 -4.99
CA THR A 216 -9.12 -11.81 -3.70
C THR A 216 -8.74 -10.93 -2.50
N TYR A 217 -7.68 -10.12 -2.60
CA TYR A 217 -7.33 -9.15 -1.56
C TYR A 217 -8.40 -8.05 -1.41
N TYR A 218 -8.99 -7.57 -2.50
CA TYR A 218 -10.06 -6.57 -2.45
C TYR A 218 -11.26 -7.13 -1.68
N ILE A 219 -11.72 -8.33 -2.03
CA ILE A 219 -12.80 -9.02 -1.30
C ILE A 219 -12.43 -9.21 0.18
N ALA A 220 -11.24 -9.72 0.47
CA ALA A 220 -10.83 -9.98 1.84
C ALA A 220 -10.76 -8.70 2.69
N SER A 221 -10.18 -7.63 2.17
CA SER A 221 -9.97 -6.39 2.94
C SER A 221 -11.17 -5.45 2.97
N ARG A 222 -12.07 -5.48 1.97
CA ARG A 222 -13.24 -4.57 1.89
C ARG A 222 -14.55 -5.24 2.31
N TYR A 223 -14.62 -6.57 2.33
CA TYR A 223 -15.82 -7.31 2.72
C TYR A 223 -15.55 -8.11 3.99
N LEU A 224 -14.55 -8.99 3.96
CA LEU A 224 -14.31 -9.96 5.03
C LEU A 224 -13.70 -9.32 6.28
N LEU A 225 -12.79 -8.36 6.13
CA LEU A 225 -12.20 -7.61 7.24
C LEU A 225 -13.28 -6.84 8.02
N PRO A 226 -14.06 -5.90 7.43
CA PRO A 226 -15.10 -5.21 8.20
C PRO A 226 -16.16 -6.17 8.76
N ALA A 227 -16.53 -7.23 8.04
CA ALA A 227 -17.39 -8.30 8.56
C ALA A 227 -16.78 -8.98 9.81
N SER A 228 -15.49 -9.31 9.77
CA SER A 228 -14.78 -9.91 10.89
C SER A 228 -14.76 -9.00 12.10
N LEU A 229 -14.55 -7.69 11.91
CA LEU A 229 -14.56 -6.72 12.98
C LEU A 229 -15.94 -6.64 13.64
N VAL A 230 -17.02 -6.63 12.85
CA VAL A 230 -18.39 -6.67 13.40
C VAL A 230 -18.59 -7.92 14.25
N LEU A 231 -18.23 -9.10 13.72
CA LEU A 231 -18.44 -10.38 14.39
C LEU A 231 -17.56 -10.58 15.63
N LEU A 232 -16.32 -10.10 15.62
CA LEU A 232 -15.42 -10.17 16.77
C LEU A 232 -15.79 -9.13 17.84
N THR A 233 -16.45 -8.04 17.43
CA THR A 233 -16.89 -6.98 18.35
C THR A 233 -18.25 -7.30 18.98
N ILE A 234 -19.09 -8.13 18.35
CA ILE A 234 -20.44 -8.44 18.86
C ILE A 234 -20.43 -9.07 20.26
N SER A 235 -19.34 -9.75 20.62
CA SER A 235 -19.13 -10.42 21.90
C SER A 235 -18.11 -9.72 22.78
N ILE A 236 -17.62 -8.54 22.35
CA ILE A 236 -16.60 -7.81 23.09
C ILE A 236 -17.19 -7.10 24.30
N ASP A 237 -16.45 -7.12 25.41
CA ASP A 237 -16.73 -6.26 26.54
C ASP A 237 -15.96 -4.95 26.39
N LEU A 238 -16.66 -3.88 26.00
CA LEU A 238 -16.04 -2.56 25.81
C LEU A 238 -15.33 -2.05 27.06
N LYS A 239 -15.89 -2.28 28.24
CA LYS A 239 -15.27 -1.82 29.49
C LYS A 239 -13.94 -2.53 29.71
N ALA A 240 -13.87 -3.82 29.41
CA ALA A 240 -12.63 -4.58 29.47
C ALA A 240 -11.61 -4.13 28.39
N VAL A 241 -12.06 -3.75 27.19
CA VAL A 241 -11.19 -3.17 26.15
C VAL A 241 -10.59 -1.84 26.61
N PHE A 242 -11.38 -0.92 27.16
CA PHE A 242 -10.87 0.34 27.70
C PHE A 242 -9.92 0.11 28.90
N ASN A 243 -10.15 -0.95 29.67
CA ASN A 243 -9.28 -1.36 30.77
C ASN A 243 -7.93 -1.94 30.33
N LEU A 244 -7.69 -2.21 29.04
CA LEU A 244 -6.34 -2.49 28.52
C LEU A 244 -5.41 -1.29 28.73
N GLY A 245 -5.97 -0.09 28.91
CA GLY A 245 -5.32 1.05 29.50
C GLY A 245 -4.37 1.80 28.58
N TRP A 246 -3.67 2.76 29.16
CA TRP A 246 -2.82 3.73 28.47
C TRP A 246 -1.58 3.11 27.79
N LYS A 247 -1.16 1.90 28.18
CA LYS A 247 0.02 1.24 27.61
C LYS A 247 -0.11 1.00 26.12
N ALA A 248 -1.30 0.66 25.62
CA ALA A 248 -1.56 0.49 24.20
C ALA A 248 -1.29 1.77 23.41
N LEU A 249 -1.80 2.91 23.90
CA LEU A 249 -1.61 4.22 23.29
C LEU A 249 -0.15 4.66 23.34
N VAL A 250 0.54 4.45 24.48
CA VAL A 250 1.95 4.81 24.59
C VAL A 250 2.83 3.97 23.67
N MET A 251 2.54 2.67 23.51
CA MET A 251 3.27 1.84 22.55
C MET A 251 3.02 2.30 21.11
N PHE A 252 1.78 2.66 20.76
CA PHE A 252 1.45 3.23 19.45
C PHE A 252 2.16 4.57 19.18
N PHE A 253 2.14 5.50 20.12
CA PHE A 253 2.85 6.78 19.95
C PHE A 253 4.37 6.60 19.96
N THR A 254 4.90 5.64 20.73
CA THR A 254 6.31 5.26 20.66
C THR A 254 6.67 4.78 19.27
N GLY A 255 5.83 3.93 18.67
CA GLY A 255 6.02 3.48 17.29
C GLY A 255 6.03 4.66 16.32
N THR A 256 5.05 5.55 16.44
CA THR A 256 4.98 6.80 15.64
C THR A 256 6.27 7.62 15.75
N ILE A 257 6.77 7.85 16.97
CA ILE A 257 8.02 8.58 17.22
C ILE A 257 9.22 7.81 16.66
N GLY A 258 9.23 6.49 16.79
CA GLY A 258 10.24 5.60 16.23
C GLY A 258 10.34 5.73 14.71
N ILE A 259 9.21 5.84 14.00
CA ILE A 259 9.19 6.12 12.56
C ILE A 259 9.69 7.55 12.27
N ILE A 260 9.21 8.56 13.01
CA ILE A 260 9.59 9.97 12.79
C ILE A 260 11.10 10.19 12.95
N ILE A 261 11.70 9.60 13.98
CA ILE A 261 13.13 9.73 14.28
C ILE A 261 13.95 8.74 13.42
N GLY A 262 13.40 7.55 13.17
CA GLY A 262 14.08 6.50 12.43
C GLY A 262 14.40 6.86 10.99
N GLY A 263 13.55 7.64 10.31
CA GLY A 263 13.75 8.03 8.91
C GLY A 263 15.02 8.86 8.72
N PRO A 264 15.16 10.01 9.40
CA PRO A 264 16.37 10.82 9.37
C PRO A 264 17.64 10.04 9.77
N ILE A 265 17.56 9.21 10.82
CA ILE A 265 18.69 8.39 11.24
C ILE A 265 19.06 7.34 10.18
N ALA A 266 18.09 6.70 9.54
CA ALA A 266 18.35 5.74 8.48
C ALA A 266 19.02 6.42 7.28
N ILE A 267 18.58 7.61 6.88
CA ILE A 267 19.25 8.43 5.86
C ILE A 267 20.69 8.71 6.27
N LEU A 268 20.93 9.21 7.49
CA LEU A 268 22.28 9.53 7.97
C LEU A 268 23.18 8.30 7.96
N ILE A 269 22.72 7.15 8.48
CA ILE A 269 23.50 5.91 8.49
C ILE A 269 23.87 5.49 7.07
N ILE A 270 22.89 5.43 6.17
CA ILE A 270 23.11 4.95 4.80
C ILE A 270 23.98 5.94 4.01
N SER A 271 23.84 7.24 4.25
CA SER A 271 24.66 8.28 3.62
C SER A 271 26.16 8.11 3.89
N THR A 272 26.55 7.47 4.99
CA THR A 272 27.98 7.28 5.33
C THR A 272 28.70 6.28 4.42
N PHE A 273 27.98 5.34 3.81
CA PHE A 273 28.58 4.28 2.99
C PHE A 273 27.94 4.07 1.62
N SER A 274 26.75 4.63 1.36
CA SER A 274 26.11 4.68 0.05
C SER A 274 25.35 6.01 -0.14
N PRO A 275 26.07 7.15 -0.26
CA PRO A 275 25.46 8.47 -0.50
C PRO A 275 24.53 8.50 -1.71
N GLU A 276 24.86 7.75 -2.76
CA GLU A 276 24.07 7.65 -3.99
C GLU A 276 22.67 7.08 -3.76
N THR A 277 22.49 6.20 -2.77
CA THR A 277 21.19 5.57 -2.45
C THR A 277 20.23 6.52 -1.72
N VAL A 278 20.76 7.57 -1.08
CA VAL A 278 19.98 8.58 -0.35
C VAL A 278 20.03 9.97 -1.01
N GLY A 279 20.61 10.05 -2.21
CA GLY A 279 20.79 11.28 -2.96
C GLY A 279 19.57 11.73 -3.77
N GLY A 280 19.84 12.39 -4.89
CA GLY A 280 18.83 12.99 -5.76
C GLY A 280 18.58 14.47 -5.44
N ALA A 281 17.96 15.18 -6.39
CA ALA A 281 17.64 16.59 -6.28
C ALA A 281 16.23 16.86 -6.83
N GLY A 282 15.64 18.00 -6.45
CA GLY A 282 14.29 18.34 -6.91
C GLY A 282 13.27 17.28 -6.49
N PHE A 283 12.43 16.82 -7.42
CA PHE A 283 11.37 15.83 -7.19
C PHE A 283 11.87 14.37 -7.16
N ASP A 284 13.10 14.11 -7.60
CA ASP A 284 13.74 12.79 -7.54
C ASP A 284 14.48 12.53 -6.22
N ALA A 285 14.55 13.54 -5.34
CA ALA A 285 15.22 13.41 -4.06
C ALA A 285 14.60 12.28 -3.22
N VAL A 286 15.43 11.32 -2.82
CA VAL A 286 14.98 10.07 -2.18
C VAL A 286 14.16 10.34 -0.92
N TRP A 287 14.50 11.37 -0.14
CA TRP A 287 13.75 11.77 1.06
C TRP A 287 12.27 12.10 0.77
N ARG A 288 11.92 12.60 -0.43
CA ARG A 288 10.54 12.85 -0.83
C ARG A 288 9.78 11.55 -1.07
N GLY A 289 10.45 10.53 -1.62
CA GLY A 289 9.89 9.19 -1.74
C GLY A 289 9.75 8.52 -0.37
N LEU A 290 10.75 8.63 0.50
CA LEU A 290 10.71 8.15 1.88
C LEU A 290 9.61 8.85 2.72
N ALA A 291 9.23 10.08 2.37
CA ALA A 291 8.10 10.76 2.97
C ALA A 291 6.77 10.01 2.74
N THR A 292 6.62 9.35 1.57
CA THR A 292 5.46 8.50 1.29
C THR A 292 5.45 7.25 2.19
N LEU A 293 6.62 6.64 2.44
CA LEU A 293 6.76 5.54 3.39
C LEU A 293 6.39 5.95 4.81
N ALA A 294 6.84 7.12 5.26
CA ALA A 294 6.43 7.66 6.57
C ALA A 294 4.90 7.84 6.66
N GLY A 295 4.27 8.30 5.58
CA GLY A 295 2.80 8.37 5.47
C GLY A 295 2.15 7.01 5.69
N SER A 296 2.62 6.00 4.95
CA SER A 296 2.12 4.62 5.04
C SER A 296 2.34 4.02 6.44
N TRP A 297 3.56 4.13 6.98
CA TRP A 297 3.94 3.48 8.24
C TRP A 297 3.46 4.20 9.49
N ILE A 298 2.87 5.39 9.39
CA ILE A 298 2.25 6.03 10.56
C ILE A 298 0.72 5.97 10.47
N GLY A 299 0.13 6.10 9.28
CA GLY A 299 -1.33 6.10 9.14
C GLY A 299 -1.90 5.55 7.83
N GLY A 300 -1.16 4.68 7.15
CA GLY A 300 -1.65 3.86 6.06
C GLY A 300 -1.71 4.54 4.68
N GLY A 301 -2.28 3.82 3.71
CA GLY A 301 -2.20 4.18 2.29
C GLY A 301 -2.85 5.54 1.92
N ALA A 302 -3.84 6.00 2.66
CA ALA A 302 -4.39 7.35 2.45
C ALA A 302 -3.34 8.44 2.75
N ASN A 303 -2.58 8.24 3.82
CA ASN A 303 -1.52 9.17 4.21
C ASN A 303 -0.30 9.04 3.29
N GLN A 304 0.00 7.83 2.81
CA GLN A 304 1.00 7.63 1.76
C GLN A 304 0.68 8.45 0.49
N ALA A 305 -0.57 8.40 0.02
CA ALA A 305 -1.03 9.16 -1.14
C ALA A 305 -0.98 10.67 -0.90
N ALA A 306 -1.39 11.14 0.28
CA ALA A 306 -1.29 12.55 0.67
C ALA A 306 0.18 13.04 0.62
N MET A 307 1.11 12.26 1.18
CA MET A 307 2.53 12.61 1.18
C MET A 307 3.15 12.66 -0.22
N LEU A 308 2.70 11.79 -1.13
CA LEU A 308 3.11 11.82 -2.55
C LEU A 308 2.71 13.14 -3.22
N GLU A 309 1.49 13.61 -3.00
CA GLU A 309 0.98 14.88 -3.55
C GLU A 309 1.65 16.12 -2.91
N ILE A 310 1.93 16.08 -1.60
CA ILE A 310 2.57 17.18 -0.87
C ILE A 310 3.99 17.40 -1.37
N TYR A 311 4.77 16.30 -1.42
CA TYR A 311 6.18 16.38 -1.76
C TYR A 311 6.46 16.20 -3.24
N GLY A 312 5.46 15.87 -4.05
CA GLY A 312 5.57 15.78 -5.51
C GLY A 312 6.62 14.78 -5.96
N PHE A 313 6.84 13.70 -5.20
CA PHE A 313 7.85 12.71 -5.55
C PHE A 313 7.58 12.14 -6.95
N ASN A 314 8.63 11.89 -7.72
CA ASN A 314 8.51 11.39 -9.08
C ASN A 314 7.70 10.09 -9.12
N GLN A 315 6.56 10.14 -9.82
CA GLN A 315 5.62 9.03 -9.98
C GLN A 315 6.30 7.80 -10.64
N GLU A 316 7.35 8.01 -11.42
CA GLU A 316 8.12 6.93 -12.06
C GLU A 316 8.94 6.12 -11.04
N LEU A 317 9.41 6.78 -9.99
CA LEU A 317 10.19 6.18 -8.90
C LEU A 317 9.29 5.71 -7.73
N TYR A 318 8.02 6.13 -7.70
CA TYR A 318 7.08 5.80 -6.64
C TYR A 318 6.83 4.29 -6.50
N GLY A 319 6.86 3.54 -7.60
CA GLY A 319 6.73 2.07 -7.57
C GLY A 319 7.77 1.39 -6.67
N GLY A 320 9.01 1.91 -6.65
CA GLY A 320 10.06 1.42 -5.74
C GLY A 320 9.75 1.69 -4.27
N MET A 321 9.11 2.83 -3.96
CA MET A 321 8.67 3.14 -2.59
C MET A 321 7.52 2.21 -2.16
N VAL A 322 6.55 1.96 -3.03
CA VAL A 322 5.46 1.00 -2.76
C VAL A 322 6.02 -0.42 -2.52
N LEU A 323 7.03 -0.82 -3.29
CA LEU A 323 7.73 -2.10 -3.11
C LEU A 323 8.38 -2.17 -1.72
N VAL A 324 9.13 -1.13 -1.32
CA VAL A 324 9.76 -1.07 0.02
C VAL A 324 8.72 -1.16 1.13
N ASP A 325 7.62 -0.41 1.00
CA ASP A 325 6.51 -0.43 1.95
C ASP A 325 6.00 -1.86 2.15
N ILE A 326 5.63 -2.52 1.06
CA ILE A 326 5.10 -3.88 1.07
C ILE A 326 6.12 -4.84 1.67
N VAL A 327 7.36 -4.88 1.17
CA VAL A 327 8.37 -5.85 1.58
C VAL A 327 8.76 -5.67 3.04
N VAL A 328 9.11 -4.45 3.46
CA VAL A 328 9.63 -4.20 4.81
C VAL A 328 8.53 -4.37 5.85
N ALA A 329 7.31 -3.88 5.61
CA ALA A 329 6.18 -4.06 6.52
C ALA A 329 5.83 -5.55 6.71
N ASN A 330 5.93 -6.33 5.64
CA ASN A 330 5.66 -7.77 5.65
C ASN A 330 6.76 -8.58 6.36
N ILE A 331 8.04 -8.27 6.13
CA ILE A 331 9.15 -8.86 6.89
C ILE A 331 8.97 -8.56 8.37
N TRP A 332 8.63 -7.31 8.71
CA TRP A 332 8.38 -6.92 10.09
C TRP A 332 7.19 -7.66 10.70
N MET A 333 6.07 -7.79 9.96
CA MET A 333 4.93 -8.59 10.38
C MET A 333 5.32 -10.04 10.67
N ALA A 334 6.14 -10.66 9.81
CA ALA A 334 6.65 -12.01 10.03
C ALA A 334 7.48 -12.11 11.33
N VAL A 335 8.35 -11.13 11.59
CA VAL A 335 9.12 -11.03 12.85
C VAL A 335 8.19 -10.91 14.07
N LEU A 336 7.15 -10.06 13.99
CA LEU A 336 6.17 -9.92 15.05
C LEU A 336 5.45 -11.24 15.33
N LEU A 337 4.95 -11.92 14.29
CA LEU A 337 4.26 -13.20 14.40
C LEU A 337 5.15 -14.31 14.99
N LEU A 338 6.42 -14.38 14.58
CA LEU A 338 7.41 -15.27 15.20
C LEU A 338 7.57 -15.00 16.70
N GLY A 339 7.57 -13.73 17.10
CA GLY A 339 7.65 -13.34 18.51
C GLY A 339 6.41 -13.76 19.31
N ILE A 340 5.22 -13.81 18.71
CA ILE A 340 3.98 -14.23 19.39
C ILE A 340 4.08 -15.67 19.87
N GLY A 341 4.66 -16.56 19.06
CA GLY A 341 4.94 -17.94 19.46
C GLY A 341 5.90 -18.06 20.67
N LYS A 342 6.61 -16.97 21.02
CA LYS A 342 7.53 -16.90 22.16
C LYS A 342 7.08 -15.89 23.22
N ARG A 343 5.80 -15.46 23.21
CA ARG A 343 5.29 -14.37 24.05
C ARG A 343 5.68 -14.47 25.53
N GLU A 344 5.55 -15.65 26.13
CA GLU A 344 5.80 -15.84 27.57
C GLU A 344 7.26 -15.54 27.95
N LYS A 345 8.20 -15.91 27.07
CA LYS A 345 9.62 -15.62 27.27
C LYS A 345 9.91 -14.14 27.12
N ILE A 346 9.29 -13.51 26.11
CA ILE A 346 9.45 -12.07 25.85
C ILE A 346 8.85 -11.26 27.01
N ASP A 347 7.64 -11.61 27.46
CA ASP A 347 6.96 -10.94 28.57
C ASP A 347 7.72 -11.09 29.89
N LYS A 348 8.25 -12.29 30.17
CA LYS A 348 9.11 -12.51 31.34
C LYS A 348 10.36 -11.64 31.27
N TRP A 349 10.98 -11.51 30.10
CA TRP A 349 12.11 -10.61 29.90
C TRP A 349 11.69 -9.15 30.09
N LEU A 350 10.57 -8.71 29.52
CA LEU A 350 10.00 -7.36 29.69
C LEU A 350 9.54 -7.07 31.12
N LYS A 351 9.42 -8.10 31.98
CA LYS A 351 8.77 -8.03 33.30
C LYS A 351 7.34 -7.49 33.17
N ALA A 352 6.66 -7.88 32.10
CA ALA A 352 5.37 -7.34 31.70
C ALA A 352 4.25 -7.76 32.67
N ASP A 353 3.29 -6.85 32.85
CA ASP A 353 2.03 -7.15 33.53
C ASP A 353 0.94 -7.48 32.49
N ASN A 354 0.56 -8.75 32.43
CA ASN A 354 -0.45 -9.29 31.52
C ASN A 354 -1.86 -9.36 32.13
N THR A 355 -2.06 -8.88 33.36
CA THR A 355 -3.32 -9.03 34.10
C THR A 355 -4.54 -8.57 33.30
N ALA A 356 -4.48 -7.39 32.69
CA ALA A 356 -5.60 -6.84 31.92
C ALA A 356 -5.94 -7.66 30.66
N ILE A 357 -4.91 -8.18 29.97
CA ILE A 357 -5.08 -9.00 28.76
C ILE A 357 -5.67 -10.35 29.13
N ASN A 358 -5.14 -10.99 30.18
CA ASN A 358 -5.63 -12.27 30.67
C ASN A 358 -7.08 -12.16 31.15
N ALA A 359 -7.41 -11.11 31.91
CA ALA A 359 -8.78 -10.86 32.35
C ALA A 359 -9.77 -10.67 31.19
N LEU A 360 -9.35 -10.00 30.11
CA LEU A 360 -10.17 -9.85 28.90
C LEU A 360 -10.35 -11.20 28.19
N GLN A 361 -9.29 -11.99 28.03
CA GLN A 361 -9.36 -13.32 27.43
C GLN A 361 -10.27 -14.27 28.23
N GLU A 362 -10.06 -14.35 29.54
CA GLU A 362 -10.85 -15.20 30.45
C GLU A 362 -12.34 -14.81 30.44
N LYS A 363 -12.64 -13.51 30.42
CA LYS A 363 -14.02 -13.03 30.40
C LYS A 363 -14.75 -13.38 29.11
N VAL A 364 -14.08 -13.25 27.96
CA VAL A 364 -14.63 -13.66 26.66
C VAL A 364 -14.83 -15.17 26.62
N GLN A 365 -13.84 -15.94 27.11
CA GLN A 365 -13.92 -17.40 27.19
C GLN A 365 -15.11 -17.85 28.05
N THR A 366 -15.25 -17.28 29.25
CA THR A 366 -16.36 -17.58 30.17
C THR A 366 -17.72 -17.24 29.55
N PHE A 367 -17.82 -16.12 28.82
CA PHE A 367 -19.05 -15.76 28.11
C PHE A 367 -19.37 -16.74 26.99
N SER A 368 -18.37 -17.14 26.21
CA SER A 368 -18.51 -18.15 25.15
C SER A 368 -18.98 -19.49 25.72
N GLU A 369 -18.34 -19.97 26.79
CA GLU A 369 -18.70 -21.22 27.46
C GLU A 369 -20.12 -21.21 28.03
N LYS A 370 -20.57 -20.09 28.60
CA LYS A 370 -21.94 -19.94 29.12
C LYS A 370 -23.01 -19.91 28.03
N THR A 371 -22.64 -19.51 26.82
CA THR A 371 -23.59 -19.30 25.71
C THR A 371 -23.50 -20.38 24.63
N ILE A 372 -22.52 -21.29 24.73
CA ILE A 372 -22.22 -22.28 23.71
C ILE A 372 -23.45 -23.16 23.40
N ARG A 373 -23.74 -23.31 22.11
CA ARG A 373 -24.80 -24.18 21.61
C ARG A 373 -24.44 -24.75 20.25
N ILE A 374 -25.12 -25.82 19.85
CA ILE A 374 -25.00 -26.38 18.50
C ILE A 374 -25.63 -25.37 17.52
N PRO A 375 -24.86 -24.82 16.57
CA PRO A 375 -25.39 -23.84 15.63
C PRO A 375 -26.31 -24.50 14.60
N SER A 376 -27.46 -23.88 14.37
CA SER A 376 -28.35 -24.20 13.25
C SER A 376 -27.94 -23.45 11.98
N LEU A 377 -28.47 -23.84 10.82
CA LEU A 377 -28.33 -23.06 9.58
C LEU A 377 -28.82 -21.61 9.77
N THR A 378 -29.92 -21.44 10.50
CA THR A 378 -30.46 -20.12 10.85
C THR A 378 -29.43 -19.29 11.62
N ASP A 379 -28.69 -19.90 12.55
CA ASP A 379 -27.66 -19.18 13.30
C ASP A 379 -26.54 -18.69 12.39
N PHE A 380 -26.07 -19.53 11.46
CA PHE A 380 -25.07 -19.12 10.48
C PHE A 380 -25.58 -18.00 9.57
N LEU A 381 -26.81 -18.11 9.06
CA LEU A 381 -27.42 -17.07 8.22
C LEU A 381 -27.58 -15.76 8.98
N MET A 382 -27.94 -15.80 10.27
CA MET A 382 -28.05 -14.61 11.11
C MET A 382 -26.68 -13.98 11.41
N ILE A 383 -25.66 -14.79 11.69
CA ILE A 383 -24.27 -14.32 11.85
C ILE A 383 -23.81 -13.60 10.58
N LEU A 384 -23.99 -14.23 9.41
CA LEU A 384 -23.62 -13.65 8.12
C LEU A 384 -24.46 -12.40 7.82
N ALA A 385 -25.74 -12.38 8.19
CA ALA A 385 -26.60 -11.21 8.05
C ALA A 385 -26.09 -10.02 8.87
N PHE A 386 -25.80 -10.21 10.17
CA PHE A 386 -25.22 -9.15 10.99
C PHE A 386 -23.91 -8.62 10.40
N ALA A 387 -23.05 -9.53 9.94
CA ALA A 387 -21.77 -9.16 9.35
C ALA A 387 -21.94 -8.34 8.06
N PHE A 388 -22.64 -8.88 7.06
CA PHE A 388 -22.67 -8.29 5.73
C PHE A 388 -23.69 -7.16 5.56
N VAL A 389 -24.75 -7.12 6.37
CA VAL A 389 -25.60 -5.92 6.45
C VAL A 389 -24.81 -4.76 7.05
N ALA A 390 -24.05 -5.00 8.13
CA ALA A 390 -23.18 -3.97 8.70
C ALA A 390 -22.11 -3.50 7.70
N VAL A 391 -21.51 -4.43 6.92
CA VAL A 391 -20.58 -4.09 5.83
C VAL A 391 -21.27 -3.23 4.77
N GLY A 392 -22.48 -3.56 4.33
CA GLY A 392 -23.23 -2.78 3.35
C GLY A 392 -23.53 -1.35 3.85
N ILE A 393 -23.98 -1.22 5.10
CA ILE A 393 -24.19 0.09 5.75
C ILE A 393 -22.87 0.85 5.85
N ALA A 394 -21.77 0.19 6.20
CA ALA A 394 -20.47 0.82 6.34
C ALA A 394 -19.90 1.29 4.99
N HIS A 395 -20.09 0.55 3.90
CA HIS A 395 -19.73 1.00 2.55
C HIS A 395 -20.56 2.21 2.12
N TYR A 396 -21.88 2.16 2.29
CA TYR A 396 -22.75 3.29 1.97
C TYR A 396 -22.38 4.53 2.78
N GLY A 397 -22.21 4.38 4.09
CA GLY A 397 -21.80 5.48 4.97
C GLY A 397 -20.40 6.00 4.64
N ALA A 398 -19.45 5.12 4.30
CA ALA A 398 -18.12 5.52 3.88
C ALA A 398 -18.14 6.36 2.60
N ASP A 399 -18.92 5.96 1.60
CA ASP A 399 -19.07 6.70 0.35
C ASP A 399 -19.72 8.07 0.57
N VAL A 400 -20.85 8.11 1.30
CA VAL A 400 -21.57 9.35 1.60
C VAL A 400 -20.73 10.31 2.43
N ILE A 401 -20.11 9.84 3.52
CA ILE A 401 -19.34 10.71 4.42
C ILE A 401 -18.06 11.20 3.74
N SER A 402 -17.30 10.32 3.10
CA SER A 402 -16.05 10.72 2.43
C SER A 402 -16.30 11.71 1.29
N THR A 403 -17.33 11.48 0.48
CA THR A 403 -17.73 12.37 -0.62
C THR A 403 -18.25 13.70 -0.09
N TYR A 404 -19.11 13.68 0.93
CA TYR A 404 -19.60 14.91 1.56
C TYR A 404 -18.45 15.73 2.14
N LEU A 405 -17.54 15.10 2.88
CA LEU A 405 -16.42 15.80 3.49
C LEU A 405 -15.48 16.39 2.44
N SER A 406 -15.15 15.62 1.40
CA SER A 406 -14.30 16.08 0.30
C SER A 406 -14.95 17.17 -0.55
N ASN A 407 -16.27 17.17 -0.70
CA ASN A 407 -16.94 18.21 -1.50
C ASN A 407 -17.17 19.52 -0.74
N ASN A 408 -17.27 19.46 0.60
CA ASN A 408 -17.67 20.62 1.41
C ASN A 408 -16.53 21.22 2.24
N PHE A 409 -15.47 20.46 2.53
CA PHE A 409 -14.36 20.92 3.36
C PHE A 409 -13.05 20.87 2.57
N VAL A 410 -12.50 22.05 2.26
CA VAL A 410 -11.20 22.19 1.60
C VAL A 410 -10.10 21.46 2.39
N ALA A 411 -10.18 21.49 3.72
CA ALA A 411 -9.23 20.79 4.56
C ALA A 411 -9.27 19.25 4.39
N VAL A 412 -10.33 18.66 3.85
CA VAL A 412 -10.40 17.22 3.57
C VAL A 412 -10.06 16.92 2.11
N SER A 413 -10.43 17.82 1.19
CA SER A 413 -10.20 17.62 -0.25
C SER A 413 -8.79 17.97 -0.71
N ASP A 414 -8.12 18.89 -0.03
CA ASP A 414 -6.73 19.22 -0.29
C ASP A 414 -5.84 18.07 0.20
N PRO A 415 -5.15 17.33 -0.70
CA PRO A 415 -4.23 16.27 -0.29
C PRO A 415 -3.11 16.79 0.61
N ARG A 416 -2.84 18.10 0.58
CA ARG A 416 -1.82 18.75 1.41
C ARG A 416 -2.25 19.04 2.83
N SER A 417 -3.54 18.96 3.09
CA SER A 417 -4.05 19.13 4.44
C SER A 417 -3.82 17.88 5.28
N ALA A 418 -3.52 18.09 6.55
CA ALA A 418 -3.41 17.01 7.52
C ALA A 418 -4.74 16.28 7.80
N LEU A 419 -5.88 16.86 7.38
CA LEU A 419 -7.21 16.26 7.48
C LEU A 419 -7.63 15.51 6.21
N SER A 420 -6.76 15.39 5.19
CA SER A 420 -7.06 14.67 3.95
C SER A 420 -7.41 13.19 4.17
N SER A 421 -6.89 12.58 5.23
CA SER A 421 -7.17 11.20 5.63
C SER A 421 -8.66 10.94 5.90
N PHE A 422 -9.43 11.97 6.30
CA PHE A 422 -10.88 11.89 6.47
C PHE A 422 -11.64 11.77 5.14
N GLY A 423 -10.98 12.00 4.00
CA GLY A 423 -11.51 11.69 2.67
C GLY A 423 -11.41 10.20 2.31
N SER A 424 -10.74 9.39 3.13
CA SER A 424 -10.57 7.96 2.84
C SER A 424 -11.86 7.17 3.08
N GLN A 425 -12.41 6.56 2.03
CA GLN A 425 -13.50 5.58 2.15
C GLN A 425 -13.12 4.41 3.05
N PHE A 426 -11.87 3.92 2.97
CA PHE A 426 -11.42 2.79 3.79
C PHE A 426 -11.39 3.12 5.29
N PHE A 427 -10.98 4.33 5.65
CA PHE A 427 -11.05 4.82 7.04
C PHE A 427 -12.47 4.75 7.60
N TRP A 428 -13.44 5.30 6.86
CA TRP A 428 -14.84 5.29 7.28
C TRP A 428 -15.46 3.91 7.27
N LEU A 429 -15.12 3.06 6.31
CA LEU A 429 -15.57 1.66 6.24
C LEU A 429 -15.23 0.92 7.53
N ILE A 430 -13.97 0.99 7.96
CA ILE A 430 -13.52 0.31 9.19
C ILE A 430 -14.13 0.96 10.44
N SER A 431 -14.20 2.29 10.48
CA SER A 431 -14.76 3.03 11.62
C SER A 431 -16.24 2.72 11.85
N ILE A 432 -17.05 2.76 10.77
CA ILE A 432 -18.49 2.49 10.83
C ILE A 432 -18.76 1.02 11.11
N ALA A 433 -18.05 0.09 10.46
CA ALA A 433 -18.21 -1.34 10.74
C ALA A 433 -17.90 -1.67 12.20
N THR A 434 -16.82 -1.10 12.75
CA THR A 434 -16.47 -1.27 14.16
C THR A 434 -17.55 -0.67 15.06
N LEU A 435 -18.02 0.55 14.77
CA LEU A 435 -19.11 1.18 15.52
C LEU A 435 -20.39 0.34 15.52
N ILE A 436 -20.80 -0.22 14.38
CA ILE A 436 -21.97 -1.11 14.29
C ILE A 436 -21.75 -2.37 15.13
N GLY A 437 -20.58 -3.00 15.05
CA GLY A 437 -20.23 -4.14 15.91
C GLY A 437 -20.36 -3.80 17.39
N ILE A 438 -19.88 -2.62 17.80
CA ILE A 438 -20.00 -2.10 19.16
C ILE A 438 -21.48 -1.93 19.54
N LEU A 439 -22.28 -1.29 18.69
CA LEU A 439 -23.71 -1.10 18.94
C LEU A 439 -24.45 -2.43 19.08
N LEU A 440 -24.13 -3.41 18.22
CA LEU A 440 -24.69 -4.76 18.27
C LEU A 440 -24.32 -5.50 19.56
N SER A 441 -23.13 -5.25 20.13
CA SER A 441 -22.68 -5.84 21.39
C SER A 441 -23.59 -5.49 22.59
N PHE A 442 -24.32 -4.38 22.51
CA PHE A 442 -25.30 -3.98 23.52
C PHE A 442 -26.68 -4.64 23.34
N THR A 443 -26.89 -5.37 22.25
CA THR A 443 -28.18 -5.99 21.92
C THR A 443 -28.17 -7.50 22.20
N LYS A 444 -29.29 -8.18 21.91
CA LYS A 444 -29.37 -9.65 21.94
C LYS A 444 -28.49 -10.34 20.89
N ALA A 445 -27.95 -9.59 19.92
CA ALA A 445 -27.09 -10.13 18.87
C ALA A 445 -25.79 -10.74 19.43
N LYS A 446 -25.31 -10.27 20.58
CA LYS A 446 -24.15 -10.87 21.28
C LYS A 446 -24.31 -12.35 21.62
N ASN A 447 -25.55 -12.84 21.74
CA ASN A 447 -25.82 -14.26 22.05
C ASN A 447 -25.46 -15.20 20.88
N TYR A 448 -25.21 -14.67 19.68
CA TYR A 448 -24.70 -15.44 18.55
C TYR A 448 -23.21 -15.80 18.68
N GLU A 449 -22.50 -15.26 19.67
CA GLU A 449 -21.20 -15.79 20.08
C GLU A 449 -21.28 -17.28 20.40
N GLY A 450 -22.33 -17.69 21.11
CA GLY A 450 -22.58 -19.09 21.45
C GLY A 450 -22.80 -20.01 20.25
N ALA A 451 -23.16 -19.45 19.09
CA ALA A 451 -23.27 -20.16 17.81
C ALA A 451 -22.00 -20.03 16.94
N GLY A 452 -20.94 -19.38 17.43
CA GLY A 452 -19.64 -19.28 16.76
C GLY A 452 -19.44 -18.04 15.90
N ALA A 453 -20.09 -16.90 16.20
CA ALA A 453 -19.88 -15.63 15.49
C ALA A 453 -18.39 -15.27 15.38
N SER A 454 -17.65 -15.30 16.49
CA SER A 454 -16.20 -15.05 16.53
C SER A 454 -15.37 -16.04 15.69
N LYS A 455 -15.81 -17.30 15.58
CA LYS A 455 -15.14 -18.31 14.74
C LYS A 455 -15.26 -17.98 13.26
N ILE A 456 -16.45 -17.59 12.81
CA ILE A 456 -16.65 -17.12 11.42
C ILE A 456 -15.85 -15.84 11.17
N GLY A 457 -15.85 -14.89 12.12
CA GLY A 457 -14.99 -13.70 12.04
C GLY A 457 -13.50 -14.06 11.94
N SER A 458 -13.05 -15.09 12.68
CA SER A 458 -11.67 -15.57 12.59
C SER A 458 -11.35 -16.19 11.24
N VAL A 459 -12.26 -16.96 10.62
CA VAL A 459 -12.09 -17.48 9.25
C VAL A 459 -11.85 -16.34 8.26
N PHE A 460 -12.63 -15.26 8.36
CA PHE A 460 -12.43 -14.06 7.54
C PHE A 460 -11.06 -13.41 7.75
N ILE A 461 -10.57 -13.37 8.99
CA ILE A 461 -9.20 -12.91 9.31
C ILE A 461 -8.14 -13.82 8.67
N TYR A 462 -8.30 -15.15 8.70
CA TYR A 462 -7.35 -16.07 8.07
C TYR A 462 -7.32 -15.93 6.54
N ILE A 463 -8.48 -15.71 5.89
CA ILE A 463 -8.54 -15.39 4.45
C ILE A 463 -7.79 -14.08 4.18
N LEU A 464 -8.00 -13.06 5.01
CA LEU A 464 -7.26 -11.81 4.90
C LEU A 464 -5.75 -12.04 5.04
N VAL A 465 -5.29 -12.80 6.04
CA VAL A 465 -3.86 -13.13 6.21
C VAL A 465 -3.29 -13.77 4.96
N ALA A 466 -3.99 -14.74 4.36
CA ALA A 466 -3.53 -15.42 3.16
C ALA A 466 -3.41 -14.46 1.96
N THR A 467 -4.40 -13.57 1.78
CA THR A 467 -4.36 -12.56 0.70
C THR A 467 -3.33 -11.45 0.95
N ILE A 468 -3.02 -11.11 2.20
CA ILE A 468 -1.88 -10.23 2.53
C ILE A 468 -0.57 -10.94 2.18
N GLY A 469 -0.44 -12.24 2.48
CA GLY A 469 0.70 -13.06 2.10
C GLY A 469 0.97 -13.03 0.59
N MET A 470 -0.08 -13.11 -0.23
CA MET A 470 0.01 -13.02 -1.69
C MET A 470 0.62 -11.69 -2.18
N LYS A 471 0.57 -10.60 -1.39
CA LYS A 471 1.21 -9.33 -1.78
C LYS A 471 2.72 -9.34 -1.67
N MET A 472 3.29 -10.31 -0.94
CA MET A 472 4.73 -10.42 -0.80
C MET A 472 5.32 -11.17 -2.00
N ASP A 473 6.24 -10.50 -2.69
CA ASP A 473 7.10 -11.08 -3.71
C ASP A 473 8.53 -11.08 -3.18
N LEU A 474 9.09 -12.27 -2.96
CA LEU A 474 10.44 -12.44 -2.43
C LEU A 474 11.52 -12.12 -3.46
N GLY A 475 11.20 -12.19 -4.77
CA GLY A 475 12.13 -11.84 -5.85
C GLY A 475 12.37 -10.33 -5.93
N LYS A 476 11.34 -9.54 -5.67
CA LYS A 476 11.39 -8.06 -5.69
C LYS A 476 12.38 -7.44 -4.69
N ILE A 477 12.80 -8.19 -3.68
CA ILE A 477 13.83 -7.77 -2.72
C ILE A 477 15.14 -7.42 -3.43
N PHE A 478 15.44 -8.08 -4.54
CA PHE A 478 16.68 -7.89 -5.30
C PHE A 478 16.62 -6.76 -6.34
N GLU A 479 15.44 -6.19 -6.61
CA GLU A 479 15.27 -5.13 -7.62
C GLU A 479 15.79 -3.77 -7.13
N ASN A 480 15.51 -3.42 -5.86
CA ASN A 480 15.89 -2.13 -5.26
C ASN A 480 16.61 -2.32 -3.91
N PRO A 481 17.79 -2.99 -3.89
CA PRO A 481 18.43 -3.41 -2.64
C PRO A 481 18.81 -2.22 -1.74
N GLY A 482 19.19 -1.08 -2.32
CA GLY A 482 19.52 0.14 -1.57
C GLY A 482 18.32 0.72 -0.81
N LEU A 483 17.16 0.86 -1.48
CA LEU A 483 15.94 1.36 -0.83
C LEU A 483 15.40 0.37 0.22
N ILE A 484 15.49 -0.94 -0.07
CA ILE A 484 15.14 -1.98 0.91
C ILE A 484 16.04 -1.90 2.13
N LEU A 485 17.34 -1.71 1.95
CA LEU A 485 18.28 -1.55 3.06
C LEU A 485 17.94 -0.34 3.93
N ILE A 486 17.63 0.82 3.33
CA ILE A 486 17.13 1.99 4.07
C ILE A 486 15.91 1.62 4.90
N GLY A 487 14.92 0.98 4.27
CA GLY A 487 13.68 0.59 4.94
C GLY A 487 13.92 -0.39 6.10
N LEU A 488 14.82 -1.36 5.95
CA LEU A 488 15.20 -2.30 7.01
C LEU A 488 15.92 -1.62 8.17
N VAL A 489 16.84 -0.70 7.90
CA VAL A 489 17.52 0.10 8.94
C VAL A 489 16.50 0.96 9.69
N TRP A 490 15.62 1.63 8.97
CA TRP A 490 14.53 2.44 9.54
C TRP A 490 13.61 1.59 10.44
N MET A 491 13.17 0.44 9.94
CA MET A 491 12.33 -0.48 10.71
C MET A 491 13.02 -1.02 11.96
N THR A 492 14.34 -1.25 11.89
CA THR A 492 15.15 -1.68 13.03
C THR A 492 15.20 -0.61 14.11
N ILE A 493 15.34 0.67 13.74
CA ILE A 493 15.32 1.79 14.69
C ILE A 493 13.94 1.88 15.36
N HIS A 494 12.87 1.82 14.57
CA HIS A 494 11.49 1.77 15.08
C HIS A 494 11.28 0.63 16.09
N ALA A 495 11.72 -0.58 15.74
CA ALA A 495 11.66 -1.75 16.61
C ALA A 495 12.47 -1.55 17.89
N ALA A 496 13.68 -0.99 17.81
CA ALA A 496 14.53 -0.73 18.96
C ALA A 496 13.89 0.26 19.95
N PHE A 497 13.28 1.34 19.45
CA PHE A 497 12.54 2.31 20.26
C PHE A 497 11.36 1.65 20.98
N LEU A 498 10.56 0.86 20.25
CA LEU A 498 9.45 0.12 20.84
C LEU A 498 9.90 -0.85 21.93
N ILE A 499 10.96 -1.62 21.68
CA ILE A 499 11.52 -2.56 22.67
C ILE A 499 12.02 -1.80 23.91
N LEU A 500 12.70 -0.68 23.72
CA LEU A 500 13.19 0.17 24.81
C LEU A 500 12.03 0.66 25.68
N ILE A 501 11.01 1.30 25.10
CA ILE A 501 9.89 1.82 25.88
C ILE A 501 9.07 0.70 26.50
N ALA A 502 8.82 -0.40 25.79
CA ALA A 502 8.12 -1.55 26.34
C ALA A 502 8.83 -2.09 27.59
N LYS A 503 10.16 -2.10 27.59
CA LYS A 503 10.98 -2.48 28.74
C LYS A 503 10.85 -1.48 29.90
N LEU A 504 10.86 -0.17 29.61
CA LEU A 504 10.75 0.88 30.62
C LEU A 504 9.40 0.87 31.33
N ILE A 505 8.30 0.75 30.58
CA ILE A 505 6.93 0.77 31.12
C ILE A 505 6.40 -0.63 31.48
N LYS A 506 7.22 -1.67 31.29
CA LYS A 506 6.85 -3.08 31.50
C LYS A 506 5.57 -3.42 30.72
N ALA A 507 5.54 -3.06 29.44
CA ALA A 507 4.44 -3.37 28.54
C ALA A 507 4.51 -4.84 28.09
N PRO A 508 3.37 -5.56 28.09
CA PRO A 508 3.23 -6.80 27.35
C PRO A 508 3.69 -6.71 25.90
N TYR A 509 4.24 -7.82 25.40
CA TYR A 509 4.58 -7.99 23.99
C TYR A 509 3.37 -7.76 23.08
N PHE A 510 2.16 -8.06 23.58
CA PHE A 510 0.89 -7.71 22.91
C PHE A 510 0.83 -6.24 22.49
N PHE A 511 1.04 -5.30 23.43
CA PHE A 511 0.94 -3.87 23.10
C PHE A 511 2.08 -3.40 22.20
N LEU A 512 3.28 -3.99 22.34
CA LEU A 512 4.39 -3.72 21.42
C LEU A 512 4.02 -4.13 19.99
N ALA A 513 3.58 -5.38 19.80
CA ALA A 513 3.28 -5.92 18.49
C ALA A 513 2.09 -5.22 17.83
N VAL A 514 0.98 -5.06 18.56
CA VAL A 514 -0.22 -4.42 18.02
C VAL A 514 -0.03 -2.92 17.81
N GLY A 515 0.63 -2.22 18.75
CA GLY A 515 0.95 -0.79 18.59
C GLY A 515 1.86 -0.56 17.40
N SER A 516 2.93 -1.37 17.26
CA SER A 516 3.81 -1.32 16.10
C SER A 516 3.07 -1.57 14.79
N GLN A 517 2.18 -2.56 14.75
CA GLN A 517 1.51 -2.93 13.51
C GLN A 517 0.40 -1.95 13.14
N ALA A 518 -0.21 -1.30 14.12
CA ALA A 518 -1.14 -0.18 13.87
C ALA A 518 -0.46 1.01 13.17
N ASN A 519 0.84 1.19 13.40
CA ASN A 519 1.68 2.10 12.62
C ASN A 519 2.00 1.49 11.24
N VAL A 520 2.90 0.50 11.21
CA VAL A 520 3.57 0.03 9.98
C VAL A 520 2.62 -0.70 9.02
N GLY A 521 1.68 -1.45 9.56
CA GLY A 521 0.82 -2.34 8.79
C GLY A 521 -0.63 -1.86 8.62
N GLY A 522 -0.98 -0.74 9.25
CA GLY A 522 -2.28 -0.07 9.15
C GLY A 522 -3.49 -0.92 9.52
N ALA A 523 -4.67 -0.45 9.10
CA ALA A 523 -5.96 -1.00 9.52
C ALA A 523 -6.29 -2.40 8.98
N ALA A 524 -5.53 -2.89 7.99
CA ALA A 524 -5.70 -4.25 7.48
C ALA A 524 -4.93 -5.30 8.31
N SER A 525 -3.69 -5.02 8.72
CA SER A 525 -2.84 -6.04 9.35
C SER A 525 -2.69 -5.90 10.88
N ALA A 526 -2.96 -4.73 11.46
CA ALA A 526 -2.99 -4.60 12.93
C ALA A 526 -4.05 -5.50 13.61
N PRO A 527 -5.29 -5.63 13.09
CA PRO A 527 -6.26 -6.58 13.63
C PRO A 527 -5.79 -8.03 13.51
N VAL A 528 -5.05 -8.37 12.45
CA VAL A 528 -4.49 -9.70 12.23
C VAL A 528 -3.45 -10.03 13.30
N VAL A 529 -2.49 -9.13 13.54
CA VAL A 529 -1.48 -9.32 14.59
C VAL A 529 -2.12 -9.40 15.97
N ALA A 530 -3.17 -8.61 16.24
CA ALA A 530 -3.89 -8.71 17.50
C ALA A 530 -4.66 -10.04 17.64
N ALA A 531 -5.33 -10.50 16.58
CA ALA A 531 -6.05 -11.77 16.53
C ALA A 531 -5.12 -12.98 16.74
N ALA A 532 -3.85 -12.86 16.34
CA ALA A 532 -2.82 -13.85 16.58
C ALA A 532 -2.53 -14.10 18.07
N PHE A 533 -2.75 -13.10 18.94
CA PHE A 533 -2.69 -13.29 20.39
C PHE A 533 -3.97 -13.93 20.91
N HIS A 534 -5.11 -13.40 20.46
CA HIS A 534 -6.44 -13.94 20.71
C HIS A 534 -7.47 -13.25 19.78
N PRO A 535 -8.44 -13.96 19.16
CA PRO A 535 -9.40 -13.34 18.25
C PRO A 535 -10.15 -12.13 18.82
N SER A 536 -10.49 -12.15 20.12
CA SER A 536 -11.18 -11.04 20.78
C SER A 536 -10.37 -9.74 20.88
N LEU A 537 -9.06 -9.79 20.60
CA LEU A 537 -8.18 -8.63 20.61
C LEU A 537 -8.11 -7.91 19.25
N ALA A 538 -8.66 -8.50 18.18
CA ALA A 538 -8.63 -7.92 16.83
C ALA A 538 -9.18 -6.49 16.78
N THR A 539 -10.28 -6.23 17.49
CA THR A 539 -10.91 -4.91 17.59
C THR A 539 -9.97 -3.86 18.18
N VAL A 540 -9.10 -4.24 19.11
CA VAL A 540 -8.08 -3.32 19.69
C VAL A 540 -7.11 -2.87 18.62
N GLY A 541 -6.62 -3.81 17.79
CA GLY A 541 -5.76 -3.50 16.66
C GLY A 541 -6.43 -2.61 15.62
N ALA A 542 -7.73 -2.85 15.35
CA ALA A 542 -8.51 -2.02 14.43
C ALA A 542 -8.66 -0.58 14.92
N LEU A 543 -9.04 -0.40 16.19
CA LEU A 543 -9.21 0.93 16.80
C LEU A 543 -7.90 1.73 16.83
N LEU A 544 -6.79 1.09 17.20
CA LEU A 544 -5.47 1.73 17.19
C LEU A 544 -5.05 2.13 15.77
N ALA A 545 -5.31 1.29 14.77
CA ALA A 545 -4.96 1.59 13.39
C ALA A 545 -5.81 2.72 12.79
N VAL A 546 -7.12 2.76 13.11
CA VAL A 546 -7.99 3.89 12.74
C VAL A 546 -7.47 5.19 13.36
N PHE A 547 -7.03 5.16 14.61
CA PHE A 547 -6.40 6.32 15.24
C PHE A 547 -5.11 6.75 14.51
N GLY A 548 -4.35 5.81 13.97
CA GLY A 548 -3.18 6.08 13.12
C GLY A 548 -3.47 6.90 11.87
N TYR A 549 -4.62 6.69 11.21
CA TYR A 549 -5.00 7.52 10.06
C TYR A 549 -5.09 9.01 10.42
N VAL A 550 -5.59 9.34 11.62
CA VAL A 550 -5.78 10.72 12.08
C VAL A 550 -4.45 11.41 12.40
N VAL A 551 -3.55 10.73 13.12
CA VAL A 551 -2.26 11.32 13.52
C VAL A 551 -1.19 11.20 12.42
N GLY A 552 -1.40 10.32 11.45
CA GLY A 552 -0.37 9.89 10.53
C GLY A 552 0.14 10.98 9.59
N THR A 553 -0.73 11.83 9.06
CA THR A 553 -0.29 12.92 8.17
C THR A 553 0.59 13.92 8.91
N TYR A 554 0.25 14.28 10.16
CA TYR A 554 1.09 15.17 10.97
C TYR A 554 2.45 14.54 11.28
N GLY A 555 2.47 13.26 11.68
CA GLY A 555 3.71 12.55 11.96
C GLY A 555 4.58 12.40 10.71
N ALA A 556 3.98 12.07 9.58
CA ALA A 556 4.68 11.91 8.31
C ALA A 556 5.25 13.24 7.79
N LEU A 557 4.50 14.34 7.92
CA LEU A 557 4.99 15.69 7.60
C LEU A 557 6.22 16.05 8.44
N LEU A 558 6.17 15.81 9.75
CA LEU A 558 7.32 16.06 10.64
C LEU A 558 8.51 15.18 10.26
N CYS A 559 8.29 13.89 10.02
CA CYS A 559 9.33 12.97 9.58
C CYS A 559 9.98 13.44 8.26
N ALA A 560 9.17 13.81 7.27
CA ALA A 560 9.64 14.27 5.97
C ALA A 560 10.47 15.55 6.07
N GLU A 561 10.07 16.49 6.92
CA GLU A 561 10.84 17.72 7.14
C GLU A 561 12.19 17.44 7.83
N LEU A 562 12.21 16.53 8.82
CA LEU A 562 13.47 16.10 9.44
C LEU A 562 14.38 15.38 8.44
N MET A 563 13.82 14.53 7.58
CA MET A 563 14.56 13.86 6.50
C MET A 563 15.13 14.88 5.50
N ARG A 564 14.34 15.89 5.12
CA ARG A 564 14.79 16.98 4.25
C ARG A 564 16.00 17.71 4.84
N ILE A 565 15.97 18.02 6.14
CA ILE A 565 17.07 18.72 6.82
C ILE A 565 18.36 17.91 6.74
N VAL A 566 18.32 16.60 6.99
CA VAL A 566 19.52 15.75 6.97
C VAL A 566 19.99 15.39 5.56
N SER A 567 19.13 15.49 4.54
CA SER A 567 19.48 15.22 3.15
C SER A 567 20.09 16.42 2.39
N VAL A 568 19.94 17.64 2.91
CA VAL A 568 20.48 18.87 2.29
C VAL A 568 21.78 19.35 2.98
N GLY A 569 22.19 18.64 4.05
CA GLY A 569 23.37 18.94 4.86
C GLY A 569 24.69 18.46 4.29
#